data_AF-A0AAI8YRB6-F1
#
_entry.id   AF-A0AAI8YRB6-F1
#
_cell.length_a   1.000
_cell.length_b   1.000
_cell.length_c   1.000
_cell.angle_alpha   90.00
_cell.angle_beta   90.00
_cell.angle_gamma   90.00
#
_symmetry.space_group_name_H-M   'P 1'
#
loop_
_entity.id
_entity.type
_entity.pdbx_description
1 polymer ?
#
loop_
_entity_poly.entity_id
_entity_poly.type
_entity_poly.pdbx_seq_one_letter_code
_entity_poly.pdbx_strand_id
1 'polypeptide(L)'
;MHEIYQKATRTIAWLGEGEDDGEFALGSGYAGRKALVEPHLVDGYDKEYETRGWTAVLALMKRPCWQRLWVMQGIALSSQPPRAMCGRTGIQWGTLTAALAHE
;
A
#
# COMPACT_ATOMS: atom_id res chain seq x y z
N MET A 1 -0.97 -24.50 1.71
CA MET A 1 -0.95 -23.02 1.79
C MET A 1 -1.53 -22.36 0.55
N HIS A 2 -1.08 -22.70 -0.67
CA HIS A 2 -1.65 -22.17 -1.93
C HIS A 2 -3.17 -22.28 -2.02
N GLU A 3 -3.75 -23.45 -1.70
CA GLU A 3 -5.20 -23.65 -1.74
C GLU A 3 -6.00 -22.72 -0.81
N ILE A 4 -5.40 -22.28 0.30
CA ILE A 4 -6.06 -21.37 1.26
C ILE A 4 -6.19 -19.99 0.63
N TYR A 5 -5.10 -19.46 0.07
CA TYR A 5 -5.11 -18.14 -0.58
C TYR A 5 -5.92 -18.13 -1.89
N GLN A 6 -5.93 -19.23 -2.64
CA GLN A 6 -6.77 -19.36 -3.82
C GLN A 6 -8.27 -19.38 -3.50
N LYS A 7 -8.68 -20.09 -2.44
CA LYS A 7 -10.08 -20.21 -2.04
C LYS A 7 -10.57 -19.06 -1.17
N ALA A 8 -9.68 -18.19 -0.71
CA ALA A 8 -10.05 -17.01 0.08
C ALA A 8 -10.86 -16.02 -0.77
N THR A 9 -11.97 -15.54 -0.24
CA THR A 9 -12.77 -14.49 -0.89
C THR A 9 -11.99 -13.19 -1.06
N ARG A 10 -11.09 -12.90 -0.11
CA ARG A 10 -10.20 -11.73 -0.14
C ARG A 10 -8.99 -11.96 0.74
N THR A 11 -7.82 -11.61 0.23
CA THR A 11 -6.58 -11.61 1.01
C THR A 11 -6.22 -10.20 1.47
N ILE A 12 -5.81 -10.07 2.72
CA ILE A 12 -5.35 -8.81 3.31
C ILE A 12 -3.86 -8.94 3.63
N ALA A 13 -3.06 -8.02 3.11
CA ALA A 13 -1.68 -7.83 3.53
C ALA A 13 -1.66 -6.78 4.65
N TRP A 14 -1.52 -7.25 5.90
CA TRP A 14 -1.40 -6.36 7.05
C TRP A 14 0.04 -5.88 7.21
N LEU A 15 0.23 -4.57 7.06
CA LEU A 15 1.55 -3.92 7.04
C LEU A 15 1.94 -3.34 8.38
N GLY A 16 1.12 -3.54 9.42
CA GLY A 16 1.34 -3.03 10.77
C GLY A 16 0.42 -1.87 11.12
N GLU A 17 0.69 -1.26 12.27
CA GLU A 17 -0.06 -0.13 12.79
C GLU A 17 0.15 1.15 11.96
N GLY A 18 -0.73 2.13 12.16
CA GLY A 18 -0.72 3.42 11.45
C GLY A 18 0.42 4.37 11.81
N GLU A 19 1.44 3.89 12.52
CA GLU A 19 2.64 4.64 12.91
C GLU A 19 3.48 5.06 11.68
N ASP A 20 4.43 5.97 11.86
CA ASP A 20 5.36 6.45 10.82
C ASP A 20 4.67 6.93 9.53
N ASP A 21 3.55 7.65 9.66
CA ASP A 21 2.73 8.12 8.53
C ASP A 21 2.22 6.97 7.62
N GLY A 22 2.16 5.73 8.14
CA GLY A 22 1.73 4.57 7.36
C GLY A 22 0.28 4.65 6.87
N GLU A 23 -0.60 5.33 7.61
CA GLU A 23 -1.96 5.62 7.13
C GLU A 23 -1.97 6.68 6.03
N PHE A 24 -1.07 7.67 6.10
CA PHE A 24 -0.90 8.68 5.05
C PHE A 24 -0.28 8.10 3.77
N ALA A 25 0.56 7.07 3.89
CA ALA A 25 1.11 6.36 2.73
C ALA A 25 0.02 5.65 1.89
N LEU A 26 -1.07 5.20 2.52
CA LEU A 26 -2.10 4.35 1.90
C LEU A 26 -3.47 5.04 1.70
N GLY A 27 -4.39 4.34 1.05
CA GLY A 27 -5.79 4.74 0.90
C GLY A 27 -5.95 6.05 0.11
N SER A 28 -6.77 6.97 0.62
CA SER A 28 -6.91 8.33 0.07
C SER A 28 -5.73 9.26 0.42
N GLY A 29 -4.66 8.75 1.01
CA GLY A 29 -3.40 9.43 1.23
C GLY A 29 -2.55 9.51 -0.04
N TYR A 30 -1.23 9.41 0.09
CA TYR A 30 -0.29 9.65 -1.01
C TYR A 30 -0.40 8.61 -2.14
N ALA A 31 -0.30 7.30 -1.85
CA ALA A 31 -0.28 6.29 -2.92
C ALA A 31 -1.59 6.25 -3.73
N GLY A 32 -2.76 6.36 -3.07
CA GLY A 32 -4.02 6.37 -3.79
C GLY A 32 -4.25 7.66 -4.55
N ARG A 33 -3.81 8.82 -4.05
CA ARG A 33 -3.85 10.06 -4.84
C ARG A 33 -2.93 9.98 -6.03
N LYS A 34 -1.65 9.59 -5.87
CA LYS A 34 -0.69 9.44 -6.97
C LYS A 34 -1.18 8.48 -8.07
N ALA A 35 -1.92 7.43 -7.71
CA ALA A 35 -2.42 6.45 -8.66
C ALA A 35 -3.79 6.79 -9.30
N LEU A 36 -4.64 7.59 -8.65
CA LEU A 36 -6.00 7.88 -9.11
C LEU A 36 -6.19 9.33 -9.60
N VAL A 37 -5.31 10.23 -9.20
CA VAL A 37 -5.39 11.68 -9.46
C VAL A 37 -4.01 12.14 -9.92
N GLU A 38 -3.95 12.96 -10.97
CA GLU A 38 -2.66 13.54 -11.32
C GLU A 38 -2.17 14.42 -10.16
N PRO A 39 -0.90 14.28 -9.73
CA PRO A 39 -0.43 14.88 -8.48
C PRO A 39 -0.69 16.39 -8.39
N HIS A 40 -0.57 17.10 -9.50
CA HIS A 40 -0.78 18.55 -9.61
C HIS A 40 -2.25 19.01 -9.47
N LEU A 41 -3.22 18.09 -9.48
CA LEU A 41 -4.64 18.39 -9.24
C LEU A 41 -5.03 18.22 -7.76
N VAL A 42 -4.09 17.80 -6.91
CA VAL A 42 -4.30 17.70 -5.47
C VAL A 42 -4.18 19.09 -4.86
N ASP A 43 -5.24 19.57 -4.21
CA ASP A 43 -5.21 20.82 -3.46
C ASP A 43 -4.16 20.74 -2.34
N GLY A 44 -3.27 21.74 -2.26
CA GLY A 44 -2.09 21.72 -1.39
C GLY A 44 -0.94 20.81 -1.86
N TYR A 45 -0.89 20.42 -3.14
CA TYR A 45 0.26 19.72 -3.70
C TYR A 45 1.47 20.67 -3.79
N ASP A 46 2.44 20.44 -2.93
CA ASP A 46 3.76 21.05 -3.00
C ASP A 46 4.87 20.00 -2.85
N LYS A 47 6.11 20.46 -2.95
CA LYS A 47 7.29 19.60 -2.83
C LYS A 47 7.39 18.95 -1.45
N GLU A 48 6.88 19.59 -0.40
CA GLU A 48 6.91 19.07 0.96
C GLU A 48 5.92 17.90 1.11
N TYR A 49 4.71 18.06 0.57
CA TYR A 49 3.69 17.00 0.47
C TYR A 49 4.23 15.79 -0.29
N GLU A 50 4.86 16.01 -1.44
CA GLU A 50 5.47 14.93 -2.24
C GLU A 50 6.58 14.22 -1.48
N THR A 51 7.48 14.97 -0.84
CA THR A 51 8.60 14.42 -0.06
C THR A 51 8.09 13.62 1.14
N ARG A 52 7.11 14.13 1.88
CA ARG A 52 6.48 13.42 3.01
C ARG A 52 5.78 12.16 2.54
N GLY A 53 5.01 12.25 1.45
CA GLY A 53 4.29 11.12 0.88
C GLY A 53 5.23 10.00 0.45
N TRP A 54 6.31 10.35 -0.23
CA TRP A 54 7.33 9.37 -0.61
C TRP A 54 8.06 8.77 0.59
N THR A 55 8.41 9.60 1.58
CA THR A 55 9.05 9.14 2.82
C THR A 55 8.16 8.14 3.57
N ALA A 56 6.86 8.41 3.64
CA ALA A 56 5.88 7.53 4.27
C ALA A 56 5.75 6.19 3.52
N VAL A 57 5.73 6.21 2.19
CA VAL A 57 5.71 4.97 1.37
C VAL A 57 7.00 4.18 1.55
N LEU A 58 8.17 4.83 1.54
CA LEU A 58 9.45 4.16 1.79
C LEU A 58 9.53 3.56 3.19
N ALA A 59 9.05 4.27 4.22
CA ALA A 59 8.98 3.76 5.59
C ALA A 59 8.10 2.49 5.64
N LEU A 60 6.95 2.51 4.97
CA LEU A 60 6.06 1.37 4.85
C LEU A 60 6.74 0.17 4.17
N MET A 61 7.48 0.38 3.08
CA MET A 61 8.21 -0.68 2.35
C MET A 61 9.42 -1.24 3.12
N LYS A 62 9.95 -0.52 4.10
CA LYS A 62 11.06 -0.98 4.96
C LYS A 62 10.59 -1.81 6.17
N ARG A 63 9.29 -1.97 6.38
CA ARG A 63 8.76 -2.66 7.56
C ARG A 63 9.14 -4.16 7.59
N PRO A 64 9.43 -4.74 8.77
CA PRO A 64 9.81 -6.15 8.88
C PRO A 64 8.74 -7.15 8.40
N CYS A 65 7.48 -6.74 8.26
CA CYS A 65 6.41 -7.60 7.74
C CYS A 65 6.73 -8.17 6.36
N TRP A 66 7.45 -7.42 5.51
CA TRP A 66 7.82 -7.85 4.17
C TRP A 66 8.83 -9.00 4.13
N GLN A 67 9.58 -9.21 5.22
CA GLN A 67 10.51 -10.33 5.35
C GLN A 67 9.80 -11.65 5.69
N ARG A 68 8.50 -11.59 6.00
CA ARG A 68 7.73 -12.77 6.39
C ARG A 68 7.16 -13.45 5.16
N LEU A 69 7.56 -14.71 4.94
CA LEU A 69 7.13 -15.51 3.79
C LEU A 69 5.61 -15.55 3.61
N TRP A 70 4.83 -15.60 4.70
CA TRP A 70 3.37 -15.65 4.62
C TRP A 70 2.74 -14.36 4.09
N VAL A 71 3.37 -13.19 4.27
CA VAL A 71 2.91 -11.92 3.66
C VAL A 71 3.08 -12.00 2.14
N MET A 72 4.26 -12.42 1.70
CA MET A 72 4.57 -12.56 0.27
C MET A 72 3.69 -13.62 -0.41
N GLN A 73 3.45 -14.75 0.26
CA GLN A 73 2.56 -15.80 -0.23
C GLN A 73 1.11 -15.32 -0.31
N GLY A 74 0.62 -14.59 0.70
CA GLY A 74 -0.72 -14.02 0.66
C GLY A 74 -0.90 -13.04 -0.49
N ILE A 75 0.14 -12.29 -0.86
CA ILE A 75 0.07 -11.37 -1.99
C ILE A 75 0.12 -12.12 -3.32
N ALA A 76 1.09 -13.01 -3.49
CA ALA A 76 1.38 -13.67 -4.76
C ALA A 76 0.39 -14.78 -5.14
N LEU A 77 -0.21 -15.45 -4.15
CA LEU A 77 -1.05 -16.64 -4.36
C LEU A 77 -2.55 -16.35 -4.24
N SER A 78 -2.91 -15.10 -3.99
CA SER A 78 -4.32 -14.69 -3.89
C SER A 78 -5.01 -14.75 -5.25
N SER A 79 -6.20 -15.35 -5.30
CA SER A 79 -7.00 -15.43 -6.54
C SER A 79 -7.59 -14.08 -6.96
N GLN A 80 -7.73 -13.15 -6.03
CA GLN A 80 -8.11 -11.76 -6.27
C GLN A 80 -7.00 -10.80 -5.85
N PRO A 81 -6.90 -9.59 -6.45
CA PRO A 81 -5.96 -8.57 -6.00
C PRO A 81 -6.09 -8.33 -4.50
N PRO A 82 -5.01 -8.52 -3.72
CA PRO A 82 -5.08 -8.37 -2.27
C PRO A 82 -5.29 -6.90 -1.88
N ARG A 83 -5.70 -6.67 -0.63
CA ARG A 83 -5.76 -5.32 -0.05
C ARG A 83 -4.59 -5.12 0.89
N ALA A 84 -3.79 -4.08 0.64
CA ALA A 84 -2.78 -3.64 1.60
C ALA A 84 -3.46 -2.79 2.68
N MET A 85 -3.23 -3.12 3.94
CA MET A 85 -3.80 -2.42 5.10
C MET A 85 -2.67 -1.97 6.03
N CYS A 86 -2.78 -0.75 6.54
CA CYS A 86 -1.91 -0.17 7.55
C CYS A 86 -2.81 0.60 8.53
N GLY A 87 -2.82 0.19 9.81
CA GLY A 87 -3.79 0.70 10.78
C GLY A 87 -5.23 0.53 10.25
N ARG A 88 -5.97 1.65 10.17
CA ARG A 88 -7.37 1.65 9.68
C ARG A 88 -7.49 1.92 8.19
N THR A 89 -6.38 2.26 7.54
CA THR A 89 -6.35 2.67 6.14
C THR A 89 -5.86 1.53 5.26
N GLY A 90 -6.37 1.46 4.04
CA GLY A 90 -5.87 0.48 3.10
C GLY A 90 -6.31 0.73 1.67
N ILE A 91 -5.55 0.13 0.76
CA ILE A 91 -5.62 0.36 -0.67
C ILE A 91 -5.57 -0.98 -1.41
N GLN A 92 -6.12 -1.04 -2.62
CA GLN A 92 -5.93 -2.20 -3.48
C GLN A 92 -4.45 -2.35 -3.84
N TRP A 93 -3.96 -3.59 -3.87
CA TRP A 93 -2.57 -3.89 -4.20
C TRP A 93 -2.16 -3.32 -5.56
N GLY A 94 -3.01 -3.46 -6.58
CA GLY A 94 -2.74 -2.91 -7.92
C GLY A 94 -2.55 -1.38 -7.92
N THR A 95 -3.32 -0.66 -7.11
CA THR A 95 -3.18 0.80 -6.97
C THR A 95 -1.88 1.17 -6.26
N LEU A 96 -1.48 0.41 -5.22
CA LEU A 96 -0.20 0.62 -4.54
C LEU A 96 0.97 0.38 -5.50
N THR A 97 0.93 -0.70 -6.28
CA THR A 97 1.98 -0.99 -7.27
C THR A 97 2.03 0.04 -8.39
N ALA A 98 0.87 0.55 -8.84
CA ALA A 98 0.83 1.62 -9.84
C ALA A 98 1.47 2.92 -9.32
N ALA A 99 1.20 3.29 -8.06
CA ALA A 99 1.83 4.46 -7.44
C ALA A 99 3.37 4.36 -7.35
N LEU A 100 3.89 3.14 -7.19
CA LEU A 100 5.32 2.84 -7.12
C LEU A 100 5.98 2.72 -8.51
N ALA A 101 5.23 2.40 -9.56
CA ALA A 101 5.77 2.14 -10.90
C ALA A 101 6.07 3.41 -11.73
N HIS A 102 5.51 4.56 -11.35
CA HIS A 102 5.75 5.86 -12.00
C HIS A 102 6.99 6.57 -11.43
N GLU A 103 8.12 5.87 -11.35
CA GLU A 103 9.44 6.43 -11.04
C GLU A 103 10.43 6.18 -12.17
#